data_AF-A0A1G1BTT6-F1
#
_entry.id   AF-A0A1G1BTT6-F1
#
_cell.length_a   1.000
_cell.length_b   1.000
_cell.length_c   1.000
_cell.angle_alpha   90.00
_cell.angle_beta   90.00
_cell.angle_gamma   90.00
#
_symmetry.space_group_name_H-M   'P 1'
#
loop_
_entity.id
_entity.type
_entity.pdbx_description
1 polymer ?
#
loop_
_entity_poly.entity_id
_entity_poly.type
_entity_poly.pdbx_seq_one_letter_code
_entity_poly.pdbx_strand_id
1 'polypeptide(L)'
;MLKIGWSSRDITPQRPAMLQGQMHVRIAREERDWAATAHTEALQRGDRPDLWWPKMLGEVVARFDRGEPMPTFQAELHVLRLGDLALATNPFELYQDLGLQIKARSPAAQTMVVQLAAGTGLYLPTERAVRGGHYGAHPVVAPVGPEGGRELVDATLAAIRELFPA
;
A
#
# COMPACT_ATOMS: atom_id res chain seq x y z
N MET A 1 29.75 -18.38 -3.91
CA MET A 1 30.20 -17.53 -2.79
C MET A 1 29.02 -16.65 -2.39
N LEU A 2 28.49 -16.82 -1.17
CA LEU A 2 27.34 -16.07 -0.66
C LEU A 2 27.79 -14.64 -0.34
N LYS A 3 27.42 -13.67 -1.18
CA LYS A 3 27.58 -12.24 -0.87
C LYS A 3 26.24 -11.75 -0.32
N ILE A 4 26.21 -11.38 0.95
CA ILE A 4 25.04 -10.81 1.62
C ILE A 4 25.26 -9.31 1.66
N GLY A 5 24.44 -8.54 0.94
CA GLY A 5 24.40 -7.09 1.02
C GLY A 5 23.14 -6.65 1.75
N TRP A 6 23.27 -5.76 2.73
CA TRP A 6 22.14 -5.15 3.44
C TRP A 6 21.97 -3.71 2.98
N SER A 7 20.76 -3.33 2.59
CA SER A 7 20.38 -1.95 2.28
C SER A 7 19.02 -1.68 2.92
N SER A 8 18.92 -0.57 3.65
CA SER A 8 17.67 0.00 4.12
C SER A 8 17.55 1.42 3.55
N ARG A 9 16.36 1.74 3.04
CA ARG A 9 16.02 3.11 2.64
C ARG A 9 14.73 3.52 3.29
N ASP A 10 14.78 4.66 3.96
CA ASP A 10 13.58 5.38 4.32
C ASP A 10 13.03 6.06 3.06
N ILE A 11 11.91 5.53 2.57
CA ILE A 11 11.19 6.10 1.42
C ILE A 11 10.00 6.94 1.88
N THR A 12 9.94 7.28 3.17
CA THR A 12 9.01 8.26 3.71
C THR A 12 9.10 9.53 2.88
N PRO A 13 7.98 9.96 2.27
CA PRO A 13 7.90 11.27 1.65
C PRO A 13 8.24 12.34 2.70
N GLN A 14 9.31 13.13 2.48
CA GLN A 14 9.77 14.20 3.41
C GLN A 14 8.77 15.37 3.54
N ARG A 15 7.74 15.35 2.71
CA ARG A 15 6.53 16.16 2.75
C ARG A 15 5.40 15.19 2.44
N PRO A 16 4.14 15.40 2.90
CA PRO A 16 3.03 14.58 2.44
C PRO A 16 3.13 14.49 0.92
N ALA A 17 3.05 13.29 0.35
CA ALA A 17 3.10 13.12 -1.10
C ALA A 17 1.98 13.97 -1.71
N MET A 18 2.33 15.17 -2.17
CA MET A 18 1.47 16.01 -2.98
C MET A 18 1.63 15.50 -4.41
N LEU A 19 0.70 14.66 -4.83
CA LEU A 19 0.56 14.27 -6.22
C LEU A 19 -0.66 14.97 -6.82
N GLN A 20 -0.32 15.88 -7.73
CA GLN A 20 -1.20 16.61 -8.63
C GLN A 20 -2.07 15.62 -9.43
N GLY A 21 -3.33 15.47 -9.00
CA GLY A 21 -4.30 14.54 -9.60
C GLY A 21 -5.52 14.29 -8.69
N GLN A 22 -5.32 14.42 -7.37
CA GLN A 22 -6.38 14.51 -6.38
C GLN A 22 -5.98 15.59 -5.38
N MET A 23 -6.39 16.84 -5.61
CA MET A 23 -5.90 17.99 -4.84
C MET A 23 -6.19 17.96 -3.33
N HIS A 24 -6.90 16.95 -2.82
CA HIS A 24 -7.01 16.64 -1.41
C HIS A 24 -7.26 15.12 -1.34
N VAL A 25 -6.56 14.38 -0.47
CA VAL A 25 -6.90 12.99 -0.11
C VAL A 25 -8.25 13.02 0.62
N ARG A 26 -9.32 13.32 -0.09
CA ARG A 26 -10.68 13.24 0.43
C ARG A 26 -11.14 11.83 0.12
N ILE A 27 -11.53 11.12 1.17
CA ILE A 27 -12.34 9.91 1.03
C ILE A 27 -13.44 10.26 0.01
N ALA A 28 -13.56 9.48 -1.06
CA ALA A 28 -14.57 9.76 -2.09
C ALA A 28 -15.96 9.67 -1.45
N ARG A 29 -16.93 10.45 -1.94
CA ARG A 29 -18.29 10.39 -1.40
C ARG A 29 -18.86 8.98 -1.51
N GLU A 30 -18.60 8.28 -2.62
CA GLU A 30 -19.04 6.89 -2.78
C GLU A 30 -18.41 5.97 -1.72
N GLU A 31 -17.13 6.16 -1.39
CA GLU A 31 -16.44 5.37 -0.36
C GLU A 31 -16.98 5.66 1.05
N ARG A 32 -17.30 6.92 1.35
CA ARG A 32 -17.95 7.28 2.61
C ARG A 32 -19.34 6.67 2.72
N ASP A 33 -20.14 6.74 1.65
CA ASP A 33 -21.50 6.23 1.65
C ASP A 33 -21.50 4.69 1.73
N TRP A 34 -20.60 4.03 1.00
CA TRP A 34 -20.34 2.59 1.16
C TRP A 34 -19.96 2.24 2.60
N ALA A 35 -19.02 2.98 3.20
CA ALA A 35 -18.58 2.72 4.57
C ALA A 35 -19.72 2.91 5.58
N ALA A 36 -20.58 3.91 5.38
CA ALA A 36 -21.76 4.15 6.21
C ALA A 36 -22.76 2.99 6.12
N THR A 37 -23.07 2.52 4.91
CA THR A 37 -23.94 1.36 4.69
C THR A 37 -23.37 0.11 5.34
N ALA A 38 -22.10 -0.21 5.06
CA ALA A 38 -21.43 -1.38 5.64
C ALA A 38 -21.34 -1.30 7.17
N HIS A 39 -21.20 -0.11 7.73
CA HIS A 39 -21.18 0.10 9.18
C HIS A 39 -22.55 -0.23 9.79
N THR A 40 -23.63 0.30 9.19
CA THR A 40 -25.00 -0.01 9.62
C THR A 40 -25.30 -1.50 9.53
N GLU A 41 -24.92 -2.15 8.43
CA GLU A 41 -25.12 -3.60 8.24
C GLU A 41 -24.36 -4.43 9.28
N ALA A 42 -23.12 -4.05 9.62
CA ALA A 42 -22.34 -4.73 10.64
C ALA A 42 -23.02 -4.64 12.02
N LEU A 43 -23.53 -3.47 12.39
CA LEU A 43 -24.28 -3.31 13.65
C LEU A 43 -25.60 -4.08 13.66
N GLN A 44 -26.32 -4.13 12.53
CA GLN A 44 -27.56 -4.91 12.40
C GLN A 44 -27.33 -6.41 12.53
N ARG A 45 -26.18 -6.92 12.08
CA ARG A 45 -25.76 -8.31 12.28
C ARG A 45 -25.43 -8.63 13.75
N GLY A 46 -25.30 -7.61 14.60
CA GLY A 46 -24.92 -7.74 16.01
C GLY A 46 -23.42 -7.68 16.25
N ASP A 47 -22.62 -7.22 15.27
CA ASP A 47 -21.19 -7.00 15.48
C ASP A 47 -21.00 -5.89 16.54
N ARG A 48 -20.08 -6.10 17.49
CA ARG A 48 -19.81 -5.08 18.49
C ARG A 48 -19.08 -3.87 17.85
N PRO A 49 -19.46 -2.62 18.19
CA PRO A 49 -18.86 -1.42 17.57
C PRO A 49 -17.34 -1.26 17.79
N ASP A 50 -16.79 -1.88 18.85
CA ASP A 50 -15.38 -1.83 19.21
C ASP A 50 -14.51 -2.83 18.42
N LEU A 51 -15.12 -3.76 17.68
CA LEU A 51 -14.40 -4.63 16.77
C LEU A 51 -13.78 -3.84 15.63
N TRP A 52 -12.67 -4.36 15.09
CA TRP A 52 -11.88 -3.68 14.07
C TRP A 52 -12.72 -3.23 12.87
N TRP A 53 -13.59 -4.08 12.33
CA TRP A 53 -14.35 -3.78 11.12
C TRP A 53 -15.36 -2.62 11.30
N PRO A 54 -16.35 -2.69 12.23
CA PRO A 54 -17.24 -1.56 12.47
C PRO A 54 -16.49 -0.28 12.85
N LYS A 55 -15.47 -0.39 13.71
CA LYS A 55 -14.66 0.75 14.13
C LYS A 55 -14.00 1.46 12.95
N MET A 56 -13.36 0.71 12.03
CA MET A 56 -12.67 1.30 10.89
C MET A 56 -13.64 1.90 9.87
N LEU A 57 -14.81 1.29 9.65
CA LEU A 57 -15.86 1.87 8.81
C LEU A 57 -16.37 3.21 9.39
N GLY A 58 -16.63 3.24 10.70
CA GLY A 58 -17.01 4.47 11.40
C GLY A 58 -15.94 5.55 11.32
N GLU A 59 -14.66 5.18 11.41
CA GLU A 59 -13.53 6.11 11.27
C GLU A 59 -13.44 6.72 9.85
N VAL A 60 -13.68 5.94 8.80
CA VAL A 60 -13.74 6.44 7.41
C VAL A 60 -14.86 7.48 7.27
N VAL A 61 -16.06 7.17 7.77
CA VAL A 61 -17.19 8.12 7.75
C VAL A 61 -16.85 9.39 8.53
N ALA A 62 -16.32 9.24 9.75
CA ALA A 62 -16.03 10.36 10.62
C ALA A 62 -14.91 11.26 10.05
N ARG A 63 -13.88 10.69 9.41
CA ARG A 63 -12.84 11.45 8.72
C ARG A 63 -13.40 12.26 7.56
N PHE A 64 -14.24 11.64 6.72
CA PHE A 64 -14.90 12.34 5.62
C PHE A 64 -15.73 13.52 6.14
N ASP A 65 -16.55 13.29 7.16
CA ASP A 65 -17.43 14.31 7.73
C ASP A 65 -16.63 15.47 8.37
N ARG A 66 -15.42 15.20 8.89
CA ARG A 66 -14.46 16.22 9.37
C ARG A 66 -13.62 16.87 8.27
N GLY A 67 -13.70 16.38 7.02
CA GLY A 67 -12.83 16.82 5.93
C GLY A 67 -11.35 16.40 6.11
N GLU A 68 -11.09 15.38 6.91
CA GLU A 68 -9.76 14.84 7.18
C GLU A 68 -9.38 13.75 6.16
N PRO A 69 -8.12 13.71 5.73
CA PRO A 69 -7.63 12.65 4.87
C PRO A 69 -7.42 11.34 5.62
N MET A 70 -7.19 10.28 4.84
CA MET A 70 -6.56 9.06 5.37
C MET A 70 -5.13 9.40 5.86
N PRO A 71 -4.66 8.75 6.95
CA PRO A 71 -3.32 9.00 7.48
C PRO A 71 -2.25 8.60 6.47
N THR A 72 -1.12 9.31 6.49
CA THR A 72 0.06 8.92 5.72
C THR A 72 0.66 7.63 6.27
N PHE A 73 1.17 6.77 5.39
CA PHE A 73 1.87 5.55 5.76
C PHE A 73 3.36 5.64 5.38
N GLN A 74 4.24 5.38 6.35
CA GLN A 74 5.68 5.30 6.12
C GLN A 74 6.04 3.85 5.80
N ALA A 75 6.48 3.59 4.57
CA ALA A 75 6.85 2.25 4.14
C ALA A 75 8.35 2.01 4.35
N GLU A 76 8.69 1.01 5.17
CA GLU A 76 10.06 0.52 5.33
C GLU A 76 10.34 -0.58 4.29
N LEU A 77 11.42 -0.40 3.51
CA LEU A 77 11.81 -1.33 2.45
C LEU A 77 13.22 -1.85 2.67
N HIS A 78 13.38 -3.15 2.45
CA HIS A 78 14.66 -3.85 2.44
C HIS A 78 14.83 -4.57 1.11
N VAL A 79 16.04 -4.52 0.58
CA VAL A 79 16.43 -5.37 -0.54
C VAL A 79 17.68 -6.15 -0.17
N LEU A 80 17.62 -7.46 -0.37
CA LEU A 80 18.73 -8.39 -0.21
C LEU A 80 19.11 -8.95 -1.58
N ARG A 81 20.40 -8.93 -1.90
CA ARG A 81 20.97 -9.67 -3.03
C ARG A 81 21.59 -10.97 -2.54
N LEU A 82 21.23 -12.08 -3.17
CA LEU A 82 21.82 -13.41 -2.97
C LEU A 82 22.25 -14.00 -4.32
N GLY A 83 23.50 -13.78 -4.72
CA GLY A 83 23.96 -14.15 -6.06
C GLY A 83 23.21 -13.34 -7.13
N ASP A 84 22.46 -14.02 -8.00
CA ASP A 84 21.63 -13.40 -9.05
C ASP A 84 20.15 -13.22 -8.66
N LEU A 85 19.81 -13.55 -7.40
CA LEU A 85 18.48 -13.35 -6.81
C LEU A 85 18.40 -12.02 -6.06
N ALA A 86 17.35 -11.25 -6.31
CA ALA A 86 16.90 -10.15 -5.46
C ALA A 86 15.69 -10.57 -4.62
N LEU A 87 15.75 -10.35 -3.30
CA LEU A 87 14.59 -10.39 -2.41
C LEU A 87 14.25 -8.94 -2.04
N ALA A 88 13.01 -8.50 -2.30
CA ALA A 88 12.55 -7.16 -1.96
C ALA A 88 11.33 -7.23 -1.03
N THR A 89 11.42 -6.64 0.16
CA THR A 89 10.32 -6.60 1.13
C THR A 89 9.35 -5.47 0.81
N ASN A 90 8.09 -5.63 1.21
CA ASN A 90 7.12 -4.54 1.27
C ASN A 90 6.08 -4.80 2.38
N PRO A 91 5.51 -3.74 2.98
CA PRO A 91 4.60 -3.87 4.12
C PRO A 91 3.14 -4.13 3.74
N PHE A 92 2.83 -4.28 2.44
CA PHE A 92 1.48 -4.34 1.92
C PHE A 92 1.11 -5.73 1.37
N GLU A 93 -0.19 -5.98 1.24
CA GLU A 93 -0.77 -6.96 0.33
C GLU A 93 -0.88 -6.33 -1.06
N LEU A 94 0.04 -6.67 -1.95
CA LEU A 94 0.10 -6.10 -3.29
C LEU A 94 -0.82 -6.83 -4.24
N TYR A 95 -1.50 -6.04 -5.07
CA TYR A 95 -2.07 -6.56 -6.31
C TYR A 95 -0.96 -7.10 -7.21
N GLN A 96 -1.27 -8.18 -7.95
CA GLN A 96 -0.31 -8.87 -8.80
C GLN A 96 0.40 -7.93 -9.77
N ASP A 97 -0.32 -6.98 -10.37
CA ASP A 97 0.22 -6.00 -11.32
C ASP A 97 1.42 -5.21 -10.73
N LEU A 98 1.37 -4.80 -9.47
CA LEU A 98 2.47 -4.07 -8.82
C LEU A 98 3.68 -5.00 -8.61
N GLY A 99 3.44 -6.21 -8.11
CA GLY A 99 4.49 -7.21 -7.93
C GLY A 99 5.15 -7.63 -9.25
N LEU A 100 4.37 -7.73 -10.33
CA LEU A 100 4.85 -8.05 -11.68
C LEU A 100 5.69 -6.91 -12.26
N GLN A 101 5.31 -5.65 -12.03
CA GLN A 101 6.13 -4.51 -12.46
C GLN A 101 7.51 -4.51 -11.82
N ILE A 102 7.61 -4.83 -10.52
CA ILE A 102 8.90 -4.97 -9.83
C ILE A 102 9.72 -6.10 -10.46
N LYS A 103 9.11 -7.28 -10.65
CA LYS A 103 9.82 -8.44 -11.22
C LYS A 103 10.29 -8.20 -12.64
N ALA A 104 9.45 -7.64 -13.51
CA ALA A 104 9.74 -7.46 -14.93
C ALA A 104 10.79 -6.38 -15.21
N ARG A 105 10.93 -5.39 -14.33
CA ARG A 105 11.86 -4.26 -14.48
C ARG A 105 13.16 -4.43 -13.66
N SER A 106 13.27 -5.51 -12.91
CA SER A 106 14.43 -5.81 -12.06
C SER A 106 15.63 -6.24 -12.90
N PRO A 107 16.85 -5.77 -12.59
CA PRO A 107 18.09 -6.25 -13.22
C PRO A 107 18.53 -7.65 -12.73
N ALA A 108 17.93 -8.18 -11.66
CA ALA A 108 18.28 -9.50 -11.14
C ALA A 108 17.68 -10.62 -12.02
N ALA A 109 18.41 -11.72 -12.23
CA ALA A 109 17.91 -12.85 -13.00
C ALA A 109 16.64 -13.46 -12.40
N GLN A 110 16.53 -13.43 -11.07
CA GLN A 110 15.31 -13.76 -10.35
C GLN A 110 15.00 -12.67 -9.33
N THR A 111 13.72 -12.31 -9.20
CA THR A 111 13.25 -11.35 -8.18
C THR A 111 12.07 -11.94 -7.43
N MET A 112 12.16 -11.97 -6.11
CA MET A 112 11.07 -12.33 -5.21
C MET A 112 10.62 -11.11 -4.43
N VAL A 113 9.31 -10.85 -4.51
CA VAL A 113 8.65 -9.80 -3.73
C VAL A 113 8.10 -10.44 -2.47
N VAL A 114 8.64 -10.08 -1.32
CA VAL A 114 8.24 -10.56 0.01
C VAL A 114 7.25 -9.56 0.58
N GLN A 115 5.97 -9.94 0.63
CA GLN A 115 4.89 -9.10 1.13
C GLN A 115 4.72 -9.22 2.65
N LEU A 116 3.97 -8.29 3.23
CA LEU A 116 3.68 -8.25 4.66
C LEU A 116 4.94 -8.28 5.54
N ALA A 117 5.99 -7.62 5.08
CA ALA A 117 7.27 -7.54 5.77
C ALA A 117 7.61 -6.08 6.09
N ALA A 118 8.21 -5.85 7.26
CA ALA A 118 8.60 -4.52 7.74
C ALA A 118 7.43 -3.51 7.85
N GLY A 119 6.21 -3.99 8.12
CA GLY A 119 5.06 -3.14 8.43
C GLY A 119 3.71 -3.83 8.29
N THR A 120 2.63 -3.06 8.52
CA THR A 120 1.23 -3.50 8.41
C THR A 120 0.44 -2.50 7.58
N GLY A 121 0.74 -2.45 6.28
CA GLY A 121 0.15 -1.51 5.34
C GLY A 121 -1.21 -1.91 4.79
N LEU A 122 -1.67 -3.14 5.08
CA LEU A 122 -2.87 -3.75 4.49
C LEU A 122 -2.76 -3.75 2.94
N TYR A 123 -3.85 -3.54 2.21
CA TYR A 123 -3.82 -3.58 0.75
C TYR A 123 -3.21 -2.31 0.16
N LEU A 124 -2.49 -2.47 -0.95
CA LEU A 124 -2.07 -1.36 -1.81
C LEU A 124 -2.68 -1.54 -3.21
N PRO A 125 -3.80 -0.86 -3.51
CA PRO A 125 -4.54 -1.07 -4.73
C PRO A 125 -3.82 -0.52 -5.96
N THR A 126 -4.22 -1.01 -7.13
CA THR A 126 -3.96 -0.34 -8.41
C THR A 126 -5.12 0.58 -8.77
N GLU A 127 -4.89 1.52 -9.67
CA GLU A 127 -5.97 2.36 -10.20
C GLU A 127 -7.10 1.52 -10.81
N ARG A 128 -6.75 0.41 -11.46
CA ARG A 128 -7.71 -0.56 -12.00
C ARG A 128 -8.53 -1.23 -10.89
N ALA A 129 -7.92 -1.57 -9.75
CA ALA A 129 -8.63 -2.15 -8.62
C ALA A 129 -9.58 -1.16 -7.95
N VAL A 130 -9.17 0.10 -7.80
CA VAL A 130 -10.03 1.19 -7.31
C VAL A 130 -11.22 1.37 -8.24
N ARG A 131 -10.98 1.55 -9.55
CA ARG A 131 -12.05 1.66 -10.55
C ARG A 131 -12.96 0.45 -10.63
N GLY A 132 -12.44 -0.73 -10.29
CA GLY A 132 -13.17 -1.99 -10.27
C GLY A 132 -13.98 -2.22 -8.99
N GLY A 133 -13.87 -1.34 -7.98
CA GLY A 133 -14.55 -1.53 -6.70
C GLY A 133 -14.12 -2.81 -5.97
N HIS A 134 -12.84 -3.19 -6.10
CA HIS A 134 -12.34 -4.40 -5.45
C HIS A 134 -12.29 -4.21 -3.93
N TYR A 135 -12.53 -5.29 -3.17
CA TYR A 135 -12.49 -5.26 -1.71
C TYR A 135 -11.23 -4.57 -1.14
N GLY A 136 -10.05 -4.97 -1.63
CA GLY A 136 -8.76 -4.41 -1.21
C GLY A 136 -8.46 -3.02 -1.77
N ALA A 137 -9.46 -2.26 -2.20
CA ALA A 137 -9.32 -0.88 -2.69
C ALA A 137 -10.11 0.14 -1.86
N HIS A 138 -10.95 -0.31 -0.92
CA HIS A 138 -11.68 0.57 -0.03
C HIS A 138 -10.76 1.17 1.04
N PRO A 139 -10.90 2.47 1.40
CA PRO A 139 -10.06 3.13 2.40
C PRO A 139 -9.97 2.42 3.76
N VAL A 140 -11.00 1.65 4.12
CA VAL A 140 -11.02 0.84 5.35
C VAL A 140 -9.92 -0.20 5.42
N VAL A 141 -9.47 -0.73 4.26
CA VAL A 141 -8.43 -1.78 4.14
C VAL A 141 -7.28 -1.38 3.22
N ALA A 142 -7.36 -0.22 2.57
CA ALA A 142 -6.35 0.34 1.69
C ALA A 142 -6.04 1.78 2.14
N PRO A 143 -5.24 1.96 3.20
CA PRO A 143 -4.94 3.28 3.75
C PRO A 143 -4.11 4.15 2.79
N VAL A 144 -3.49 3.54 1.79
CA VAL A 144 -2.68 4.20 0.76
C VAL A 144 -3.32 3.98 -0.61
N GLY A 145 -3.43 5.04 -1.39
CA GLY A 145 -4.00 4.99 -2.73
C GLY A 145 -3.08 4.40 -3.80
N PRO A 146 -3.58 4.24 -5.04
CA PRO A 146 -2.84 3.62 -6.14
C PRO A 146 -1.55 4.35 -6.54
N GLU A 147 -1.46 5.64 -6.27
CA GLU A 147 -0.25 6.44 -6.42
C GLU A 147 0.90 5.93 -5.55
N GLY A 148 0.62 5.49 -4.32
CA GLY A 148 1.61 4.87 -3.45
C GLY A 148 2.11 3.54 -4.01
N GLY A 149 1.29 2.84 -4.80
CA GLY A 149 1.69 1.66 -5.56
C GLY A 149 2.81 1.96 -6.56
N ARG A 150 2.71 3.09 -7.28
CA ARG A 150 3.75 3.53 -8.21
C ARG A 150 5.04 3.91 -7.50
N GLU A 151 4.94 4.68 -6.41
CA GLU A 151 6.09 5.08 -5.60
C GLU A 151 6.83 3.87 -5.01
N LEU A 152 6.08 2.89 -4.48
CA LEU A 152 6.63 1.65 -3.96
C LEU A 152 7.42 0.89 -5.04
N VAL A 153 6.85 0.73 -6.24
CA VAL A 153 7.50 0.02 -7.35
C VAL A 153 8.80 0.71 -7.74
N ASP A 154 8.77 2.02 -7.94
CA ASP A 154 9.92 2.80 -8.39
C ASP A 154 11.04 2.82 -7.33
N ALA A 155 10.68 3.00 -6.06
CA ALA A 155 11.62 2.96 -4.94
C ALA A 155 12.27 1.57 -4.76
N THR A 156 11.46 0.51 -4.85
CA THR A 156 11.95 -0.88 -4.77
C THR A 156 12.97 -1.17 -5.87
N LEU A 157 12.67 -0.77 -7.10
CA LEU A 157 13.56 -0.99 -8.24
C LEU A 157 14.85 -0.16 -8.16
N ALA A 158 14.78 1.06 -7.64
CA ALA A 158 15.97 1.85 -7.37
C ALA A 158 16.89 1.14 -6.37
N ALA A 159 16.33 0.62 -5.27
CA ALA A 159 17.10 -0.13 -4.27
C ALA A 159 17.68 -1.44 -4.84
N ILE A 160 16.96 -2.15 -5.71
CA ILE A 160 17.52 -3.33 -6.39
C ILE A 160 18.70 -2.93 -7.29
N ARG A 161 18.58 -1.88 -8.11
CA ARG A 161 19.64 -1.45 -9.03
C ARG A 161 20.95 -1.09 -8.33
N GLU A 162 20.88 -0.59 -7.10
CA GLU A 162 22.06 -0.31 -6.28
C GLU A 162 22.85 -1.58 -5.92
N LEU A 163 22.17 -2.72 -5.81
CA LEU A 163 22.81 -4.00 -5.53
C LEU A 163 23.24 -4.74 -6.80
N PHE A 164 22.75 -4.35 -7.97
CA PHE A 164 23.02 -4.96 -9.27
C PHE A 164 23.52 -3.91 -10.28
N PRO A 165 24.73 -3.35 -10.07
CA PRO A 165 25.34 -2.45 -11.04
C PRO A 165 25.66 -3.18 -12.35
N ALA A 166 25.61 -2.44 -13.45
CA ALA A 166 25.95 -2.92 -14.79
C ALA A 166 27.42 -3.34 -14.91
#